data_AF-A0A519XTG0-F1
#
_entry.id   AF-A0A519XTG0-F1
#
_cell.length_a   1.000
_cell.length_b   1.000
_cell.length_c   1.000
_cell.angle_alpha   90.00
_cell.angle_beta   90.00
_cell.angle_gamma   90.00
#
_symmetry.space_group_name_H-M   'P 1'
#
loop_
_entity.id
_entity.type
_entity.pdbx_description
1 polymer ?
#
loop_
_entity_poly.entity_id
_entity_poly.type
_entity_poly.pdbx_seq_one_letter_code
_entity_poly.pdbx_strand_id
1 'polypeptide(L)'
;MKKFLATVIISATTILAANAQIQKGNVMVGGNLTNINLGLDDPKIFSVDITPKAAWFIQDNVALGGYVNFGLETAKNSNTTTSYGVGALG
;
A
#
# COMPACT_ATOMS: atom_id res chain seq x y z
N MET A 1 36.36 -21.12 14.31
CA MET A 1 35.21 -21.90 14.84
C MET A 1 34.24 -21.04 15.67
N LYS A 2 34.68 -20.32 16.71
CA LYS A 2 33.77 -19.53 17.58
C LYS A 2 32.95 -18.44 16.84
N LYS A 3 33.55 -17.75 15.86
CA LYS A 3 32.89 -16.70 15.06
C LYS A 3 31.83 -17.25 14.09
N PHE A 4 32.05 -18.44 13.55
CA PHE A 4 31.11 -19.10 12.62
C PHE A 4 29.86 -19.60 13.36
N LEU A 5 30.05 -20.18 14.56
CA LEU A 5 28.96 -20.54 15.46
C LEU A 5 28.12 -19.32 15.87
N ALA A 6 28.75 -18.18 16.17
CA ALA A 6 28.03 -16.96 16.51
C ALA A 6 27.16 -16.47 15.34
N THR A 7 27.67 -16.49 14.10
CA THR A 7 26.89 -16.10 12.92
C THR A 7 25.70 -17.03 12.67
N VAL A 8 25.89 -18.35 12.81
CA VAL A 8 24.81 -19.34 12.66
C VAL A 8 23.72 -19.15 13.71
N ILE A 9 24.10 -18.92 14.97
CA ILE A 9 23.16 -18.69 16.07
C ILE A 9 22.37 -17.39 15.84
N ILE A 10 23.04 -16.31 15.41
CA ILE A 10 22.38 -15.03 15.10
C ILE A 10 21.41 -15.17 13.92
N SER A 11 21.78 -15.93 12.87
CA SER A 11 20.87 -16.19 11.75
C SER A 11 19.70 -17.11 12.10
N ALA A 12 19.87 -18.01 13.07
CA ALA A 12 18.79 -18.90 13.49
C ALA A 12 17.76 -18.18 14.37
N THR A 13 18.19 -17.23 15.22
CA THR A 13 17.28 -16.46 16.08
C THR A 13 16.44 -15.44 15.30
N THR A 14 16.94 -14.89 14.19
CA THR A 14 16.15 -13.98 13.34
C THR A 14 15.04 -14.68 12.57
N ILE A 15 15.20 -15.96 12.23
CA ILE A 15 14.16 -16.76 11.55
C ILE A 15 13.02 -17.11 12.51
N LEU A 16 13.32 -17.40 13.77
CA LEU A 16 12.32 -17.75 14.79
C LEU A 16 11.55 -16.53 15.33
N ALA A 17 12.13 -15.33 15.21
CA ALA A 17 11.47 -14.06 15.58
C ALA A 17 10.67 -13.44 14.41
N ALA A 18 10.49 -14.17 13.30
CA ALA A 18 9.68 -13.72 12.18
C ALA A 18 8.20 -13.69 12.58
N ASN A 19 7.75 -12.55 13.11
CA ASN A 19 6.34 -12.27 13.30
C ASN A 19 5.66 -12.31 11.92
N ALA A 20 4.65 -13.16 11.75
CA ALA A 20 3.95 -13.25 10.48
C ALA A 20 3.11 -11.98 10.28
N GLN A 21 3.32 -11.29 9.16
CA GLN A 21 2.71 -9.99 8.88
C GLN A 21 1.17 -10.03 8.88
N ILE A 22 0.59 -11.21 8.66
CA ILE A 22 -0.84 -11.49 8.43
C ILE A 22 -1.49 -12.19 9.65
N GLN A 23 -1.01 -11.92 10.86
CA GLN A 23 -1.57 -12.48 12.11
C GLN A 23 -2.68 -11.61 12.69
N LYS A 24 -3.60 -12.26 13.42
CA LYS A 24 -4.66 -11.60 14.18
C LYS A 24 -4.08 -10.51 15.09
N GLY A 25 -4.68 -9.32 15.06
CA GLY A 25 -4.25 -8.19 15.86
C GLY A 25 -3.34 -7.21 15.10
N ASN A 26 -2.73 -7.64 13.99
CA ASN A 26 -1.93 -6.74 13.18
C ASN A 26 -2.80 -5.78 12.36
N VAL A 27 -2.22 -4.63 12.02
CA VAL A 27 -2.82 -3.64 11.12
C VAL A 27 -1.97 -3.55 9.86
N MET A 28 -2.61 -3.74 8.71
CA MET A 28 -2.05 -3.46 7.40
C MET A 28 -2.39 -2.02 7.03
N VAL A 29 -1.38 -1.23 6.72
CA VAL A 29 -1.56 0.11 6.14
C VAL A 29 -0.77 0.17 4.85
N GLY A 30 -1.38 0.68 3.80
CA GLY A 30 -0.73 0.84 2.51
C GLY A 30 -1.49 1.79 1.61
N GLY A 31 -1.07 1.86 0.35
CA GLY A 31 -1.81 2.61 -0.65
C GLY A 31 -1.33 2.25 -2.05
N ASN A 32 -2.21 2.42 -3.02
CA ASN A 32 -1.84 2.29 -4.42
C ASN A 32 -1.68 3.69 -5.01
N LEU A 33 -0.66 3.86 -5.84
CA LEU A 33 -0.55 5.01 -6.73
C LEU A 33 -0.72 4.47 -8.15
N THR A 34 -1.74 4.94 -8.85
CA THR A 34 -2.14 4.44 -10.18
C THR A 34 -2.38 5.60 -11.13
N ASN A 35 -2.51 5.27 -12.42
CA ASN A 35 -2.98 6.19 -13.46
C ASN A 35 -2.16 7.48 -13.56
N ILE A 36 -0.86 7.40 -13.23
CA ILE A 36 0.08 8.51 -13.35
C ILE A 36 0.33 8.74 -14.84
N ASN A 37 -0.32 9.75 -15.40
CA ASN A 37 -0.16 10.12 -16.80
C ASN A 37 0.35 11.55 -16.90
N LEU A 38 1.32 11.76 -17.78
CA LEU A 38 1.92 13.05 -18.09
C LEU A 38 1.92 13.23 -19.60
N GLY A 39 0.84 13.78 -20.14
CA GLY A 39 0.72 14.16 -21.53
C GLY A 39 1.67 15.31 -21.87
N LEU A 40 2.63 15.05 -22.76
CA LEU A 40 3.61 16.05 -23.19
C LEU A 40 3.11 16.90 -24.38
N ASP A 41 2.18 16.36 -25.17
CA ASP A 41 1.53 17.01 -26.32
C ASP A 41 0.19 17.66 -25.93
N ASP A 42 -0.28 18.65 -26.71
CA ASP A 42 -1.53 19.36 -26.43
C ASP A 42 -2.76 18.47 -26.78
N PRO A 43 -3.73 18.30 -25.87
CA PRO A 43 -3.79 18.90 -24.54
C PRO A 43 -2.88 18.18 -23.52
N LYS A 44 -2.09 18.97 -22.77
CA LYS A 44 -1.21 18.48 -21.71
C LYS A 44 -2.05 17.96 -20.54
N ILE A 45 -2.37 16.67 -20.57
CA ILE A 45 -3.19 15.98 -19.56
C ILE A 45 -2.28 15.47 -18.43
N PHE A 46 -2.61 15.79 -17.19
CA PHE A 46 -2.03 15.18 -16.00
C PHE A 46 -3.11 14.43 -15.24
N SER A 47 -2.92 13.13 -15.02
CA SER A 47 -3.79 12.32 -14.16
C SER A 47 -2.97 11.61 -13.10
N VAL A 48 -3.55 11.46 -11.91
CA VAL A 48 -2.99 10.66 -10.83
C VAL A 48 -4.12 10.16 -9.93
N ASP A 49 -4.08 8.88 -9.60
CA ASP A 49 -4.98 8.25 -8.66
C ASP A 49 -4.20 7.72 -7.46
N ILE A 50 -4.65 8.05 -6.25
CA ILE A 50 -4.10 7.53 -5.00
C ILE A 50 -5.21 6.81 -4.23
N THR A 51 -4.89 5.61 -3.75
CA THR A 51 -5.83 4.76 -3.02
C THR A 51 -5.22 4.30 -1.70
N PRO A 52 -5.17 5.15 -0.65
CA PRO A 52 -4.79 4.70 0.68
C PRO A 52 -5.77 3.64 1.21
N LYS A 53 -5.23 2.63 1.88
CA LYS A 53 -5.97 1.51 2.46
C LYS A 53 -5.43 1.14 3.83
N ALA A 54 -6.35 0.77 4.72
CA ALA A 54 -6.03 0.26 6.04
C ALA A 54 -6.92 -0.94 6.35
N ALA A 55 -6.32 -2.01 6.89
CA ALA A 55 -6.99 -3.25 7.25
C ALA A 55 -6.53 -3.73 8.63
N TRP A 56 -7.45 -4.27 9.42
CA TRP A 56 -7.14 -4.95 10.66
C TRP A 56 -7.37 -6.45 10.48
N PHE A 57 -6.33 -7.24 10.75
CA PHE A 57 -6.45 -8.68 10.86
C PHE A 57 -7.29 -9.10 12.08
N ILE A 58 -8.57 -9.43 11.84
CA ILE A 58 -9.49 -9.96 12.87
C ILE A 58 -9.21 -11.43 13.20
N GLN A 59 -8.60 -12.13 12.26
CA GLN A 59 -8.12 -13.51 12.37
C GLN A 59 -6.87 -13.65 11.51
N ASP A 60 -6.05 -14.67 11.79
CA ASP A 60 -4.92 -15.01 10.94
C ASP A 60 -5.40 -15.17 9.49
N ASN A 61 -4.75 -14.46 8.57
CA ASN A 61 -5.10 -14.39 7.15
C ASN A 61 -6.43 -13.71 6.78
N VAL A 62 -7.18 -13.14 7.74
CA VAL A 62 -8.44 -12.43 7.47
C VAL A 62 -8.34 -10.98 7.95
N ALA A 63 -8.34 -10.03 7.02
CA ALA A 63 -8.25 -8.61 7.31
C ALA A 63 -9.53 -7.89 6.92
N LEU A 64 -10.11 -7.13 7.84
CA LEU A 64 -11.25 -6.26 7.57
C LEU A 64 -10.81 -4.81 7.67
N GLY A 65 -11.22 -3.98 6.73
CA GLY A 65 -10.76 -2.60 6.65
C GLY A 65 -11.53 -1.74 5.67
N GLY A 66 -10.91 -0.63 5.30
CA GLY A 66 -11.43 0.27 4.30
C GLY A 66 -10.33 0.91 3.48
N TYR A 67 -10.73 1.44 2.33
CA TYR A 67 -9.88 2.21 1.45
C TYR A 67 -10.59 3.46 1.01
N VAL A 68 -9.80 4.50 0.75
CA VAL A 68 -10.27 5.75 0.16
C VAL A 68 -9.62 5.84 -1.21
N ASN A 69 -10.38 6.20 -2.24
CA ASN A 69 -9.89 6.50 -3.57
C ASN A 69 -9.93 8.00 -3.74
N PHE A 70 -8.85 8.56 -4.25
CA PHE A 70 -8.78 9.96 -4.64
C PHE A 70 -8.12 10.01 -6.01
N GLY A 71 -8.79 10.63 -6.97
CA GLY A 71 -8.28 10.81 -8.31
C GLY A 71 -8.29 12.27 -8.69
N LEU A 72 -7.25 12.68 -9.40
CA LEU A 72 -7.11 14.02 -9.95
C LEU A 72 -6.78 13.89 -11.42
N GLU A 73 -7.59 14.51 -12.26
CA GLU A 73 -7.32 14.67 -13.68
C GLU A 73 -7.43 16.16 -14.04
N THR A 74 -6.38 16.70 -14.64
CA THR A 74 -6.34 18.09 -15.09
C THR A 74 -5.76 18.14 -16.50
N ALA A 75 -6.28 19.03 -17.33
CA ALA A 75 -5.72 19.25 -18.66
C ALA A 75 -5.66 20.73 -18.96
N LYS A 76 -4.61 21.15 -19.67
CA LYS A 76 -4.46 22.54 -20.12
C LYS A 76 -5.69 22.95 -20.95
N ASN A 77 -6.30 24.08 -20.59
CA ASN A 77 -7.54 24.61 -21.17
C ASN A 77 -8.79 23.73 -20.98
N SER A 78 -8.80 22.85 -19.97
CA SER A 78 -9.97 22.06 -19.57
C SER A 78 -10.23 22.17 -18.08
N ASN A 79 -11.39 21.69 -17.64
CA ASN A 79 -11.73 21.62 -16.22
C ASN A 79 -10.93 20.51 -15.54
N THR A 80 -10.55 20.77 -14.29
CA THR A 80 -9.98 19.74 -13.40
C THR A 80 -11.11 18.89 -12.85
N THR A 81 -10.98 17.57 -13.00
CA THR A 81 -11.90 16.58 -12.43
C THR A 81 -11.25 15.97 -11.20
N THR A 82 -11.94 16.02 -10.07
CA THR A 82 -11.53 15.35 -8.84
C THR A 82 -12.52 14.25 -8.51
N SER A 83 -12.05 13.01 -8.45
CA SER A 83 -12.84 11.86 -8.03
C SER A 83 -12.49 11.48 -6.60
N TYR A 84 -13.49 11.07 -5.83
CA TYR A 84 -13.29 10.55 -4.49
C TYR A 84 -14.29 9.44 -4.21
N GLY A 85 -13.88 8.47 -3.42
CA GLY A 85 -14.74 7.34 -3.03
C GLY A 85 -14.20 6.64 -1.82
N VAL A 86 -15.06 5.95 -1.10
CA VAL A 86 -14.70 5.11 0.04
C VAL A 86 -15.26 3.71 -0.17
N GLY A 87 -14.53 2.70 0.25
CA GLY A 87 -14.94 1.30 0.14
C GLY A 87 -14.47 0.48 1.33
N ALA A 88 -15.12 -0.66 1.55
CA ALA A 88 -14.69 -1.66 2.51
C ALA A 88 -13.79 -2.70 1.81
N LEU A 89 -12.83 -3.27 2.55
CA LEU A 89 -11.99 -4.39 2.13
C LEU A 89 -12.07 -5.49 3.19
N GLY A 90 -12.14 -6.76 2.79
CA GLY A 90 -12.46 -7.89 3.65
C GLY A 90 -12.12 -9.22 3.01
#